data_AF-A0A2V4C770-F1
#
_entry.id   AF-A0A2V4C770-F1
#
_cell.length_a   1.000
_cell.length_b   1.000
_cell.length_c   1.000
_cell.angle_alpha   90.00
_cell.angle_beta   90.00
_cell.angle_gamma   90.00
#
_symmetry.space_group_name_H-M   'P 1'
#
loop_
_entity.id
_entity.type
_entity.pdbx_description
1 polymer ?
#
loop_
_entity_poly.entity_id
_entity_poly.type
_entity_poly.pdbx_seq_one_letter_code
_entity_poly.pdbx_strand_id
1 'polypeptide(L)'
;MPLTSTTLTTKYIVSGWVKETQTVLPVTYTNSSIVVSINNPAVIHTITCVPSGAIIDGWQRIIGILEIPPIPTLDPNATIKIDLNCNGNAISCYFDDIRFYPYEGSLKSFVYDEDTQRLMAELDENNYATFYEYDLEGGLIRVKKETEKGIYTIQETRSSTAKINP
;
A
#
# COMPACT_ATOMS: atom_id res chain seq x y z
N MET A 1 3.31 11.33 14.85
CA MET A 1 2.39 10.66 15.79
C MET A 1 3.11 10.56 17.13
N PRO A 2 2.63 11.17 18.23
CA PRO A 2 3.28 10.97 19.52
C PRO A 2 3.07 9.52 19.95
N LEU A 3 4.16 8.81 20.26
CA LEU A 3 4.10 7.51 20.91
C LEU A 3 3.53 7.76 22.31
N THR A 4 2.25 7.49 22.51
CA THR A 4 1.59 7.69 23.80
C THR A 4 2.13 6.68 24.82
N SER A 5 2.23 7.08 26.09
CA SER A 5 2.56 6.13 27.16
C SER A 5 1.47 5.07 27.23
N THR A 6 1.81 3.80 26.99
CA THR A 6 0.87 2.69 27.05
C THR A 6 1.32 1.66 28.09
N THR A 7 0.36 1.08 28.79
CA THR A 7 0.59 -0.05 29.72
C THR A 7 0.51 -1.41 29.02
N LEU A 8 0.09 -1.42 27.75
CA LEU A 8 -0.06 -2.61 26.91
C LEU A 8 0.86 -2.51 25.69
N THR A 9 1.26 -3.68 25.18
CA THR A 9 1.94 -3.81 23.89
C THR A 9 1.05 -3.21 22.80
N THR A 10 1.61 -2.31 22.00
CA THR A 10 0.92 -1.75 20.84
C THR A 10 1.44 -2.43 19.57
N LYS A 11 0.56 -2.63 18.60
CA LYS A 11 0.91 -3.27 17.33
C LYS A 11 0.60 -2.34 16.17
N TYR A 12 1.49 -2.30 15.20
CA TYR A 12 1.34 -1.54 13.97
C TYR A 12 1.57 -2.44 12.77
N ILE A 13 0.82 -2.22 11.71
CA ILE A 13 1.03 -2.86 10.41
C ILE A 13 1.86 -1.90 9.57
N VAL A 14 2.90 -2.44 8.95
CA VAL A 14 3.61 -1.80 7.84
C VAL A 14 3.37 -2.62 6.58
N SER A 15 3.03 -1.95 5.48
CA SER A 15 2.91 -2.62 4.18
C SER A 15 3.30 -1.71 3.03
N GLY A 16 3.50 -2.31 1.87
CA GLY A 16 3.76 -1.61 0.62
C GLY A 16 3.93 -2.58 -0.53
N TRP A 17 4.01 -2.04 -1.75
CA TRP A 17 4.37 -2.79 -2.94
C TRP A 17 5.81 -2.49 -3.33
N VAL A 18 6.48 -3.51 -3.87
CA VAL A 18 7.82 -3.37 -4.43
C VAL A 18 7.93 -4.00 -5.81
N LYS A 19 8.77 -3.40 -6.64
CA LYS A 19 9.16 -3.94 -7.94
C LYS A 19 10.66 -3.84 -8.09
N GLU A 20 11.32 -4.97 -8.35
CA GLU A 20 12.76 -5.02 -8.63
C GLU A 20 12.99 -5.18 -10.12
N THR A 21 13.97 -4.47 -10.67
CA THR A 21 14.45 -4.72 -12.04
C THR A 21 15.21 -6.04 -12.06
N GLN A 22 14.64 -7.06 -12.70
CA GLN A 22 15.24 -8.37 -12.81
C GLN A 22 15.39 -8.75 -14.29
N THR A 23 16.53 -9.34 -14.65
CA THR A 23 16.77 -9.87 -16.00
C THR A 23 16.02 -11.18 -16.24
N VAL A 24 15.72 -11.91 -15.17
CA VAL A 24 14.94 -13.15 -15.16
C VAL A 24 13.84 -13.00 -14.12
N LEU A 25 12.61 -13.37 -14.48
CA LEU A 25 11.46 -13.29 -13.57
C LEU A 25 11.68 -14.22 -12.37
N PRO A 26 11.84 -13.68 -11.14
CA PRO A 26 11.98 -14.51 -9.96
C PRO A 26 10.61 -14.96 -9.44
N VAL A 27 10.59 -15.96 -8.57
CA VAL A 27 9.39 -16.32 -7.81
C VAL A 27 9.15 -15.35 -6.65
N THR A 28 10.23 -14.77 -6.12
CA THR A 28 10.19 -13.74 -5.07
C THR A 28 11.34 -12.77 -5.23
N TYR A 29 11.08 -11.51 -4.93
CA TYR A 29 12.10 -10.48 -4.81
C TYR A 29 12.90 -10.66 -3.52
N THR A 30 14.19 -10.30 -3.57
CA THR A 30 15.16 -10.60 -2.48
C THR A 30 16.10 -9.45 -2.16
N ASN A 31 16.11 -8.40 -2.99
CA ASN A 31 17.02 -7.26 -2.82
C ASN A 31 16.36 -6.13 -2.05
N SER A 32 15.04 -6.14 -1.93
CA SER A 32 14.27 -5.07 -1.31
C SER A 32 13.80 -5.43 0.10
N SER A 33 13.70 -4.41 0.97
CA SER A 33 13.07 -4.55 2.27
C SER A 33 12.53 -3.22 2.77
N ILE A 34 11.49 -3.28 3.61
CA ILE A 34 11.00 -2.14 4.40
C ILE A 34 11.44 -2.37 5.84
N VAL A 35 12.22 -1.45 6.39
CA VAL A 35 12.67 -1.48 7.78
C VAL A 35 11.95 -0.38 8.55
N VAL A 36 11.27 -0.74 9.63
CA VAL A 36 10.66 0.24 10.53
C VAL A 36 11.42 0.20 11.84
N SER A 37 11.95 1.36 12.23
CA SER A 37 12.66 1.54 13.49
C SER A 37 11.96 2.59 14.34
N ILE A 38 11.77 2.26 15.61
CA ILE A 38 11.28 3.20 16.62
C ILE A 38 12.39 3.39 17.63
N ASN A 39 12.92 4.61 17.66
CA ASN A 39 13.94 4.99 18.60
C ASN A 39 13.31 5.79 19.72
N ASN A 40 13.35 5.23 20.92
CA ASN A 40 13.18 5.93 22.19
C ASN A 40 14.59 5.94 22.81
N PRO A 41 15.15 7.05 23.34
CA PRO A 41 16.57 7.29 23.63
C PRO A 41 17.40 6.17 24.29
N ALA A 42 16.77 5.16 24.89
CA ALA A 42 17.42 3.99 25.48
C ALA A 42 17.13 2.65 24.75
N VAL A 43 16.11 2.54 23.89
CA VAL A 43 15.68 1.30 23.23
C VAL A 43 15.28 1.55 21.78
N ILE A 44 15.88 0.77 20.88
CA ILE A 44 15.50 0.72 19.47
C ILE A 44 14.67 -0.54 19.22
N HIS A 45 13.40 -0.36 18.86
CA HIS A 45 12.59 -1.43 18.30
C HIS A 45 12.73 -1.41 16.79
N THR A 46 12.91 -2.57 16.15
CA THR A 46 13.05 -2.63 14.70
C THR A 46 12.44 -3.91 14.15
N ILE A 47 11.77 -3.77 13.01
CA ILE A 47 11.35 -4.89 12.17
C ILE A 47 11.92 -4.72 10.76
N THR A 48 12.32 -5.82 10.14
CA THR A 48 12.67 -5.88 8.71
C THR A 48 11.61 -6.71 8.00
N CYS A 49 10.93 -6.10 7.04
CA CYS A 49 9.89 -6.75 6.25
C CYS A 49 10.43 -6.98 4.84
N VAL A 50 10.28 -8.19 4.33
CA VAL A 50 10.74 -8.59 3.00
C VAL A 50 9.57 -8.94 2.09
N PRO A 51 9.74 -8.91 0.77
CA PRO A 51 8.70 -9.28 -0.18
C PRO A 51 8.20 -10.71 0.05
N SER A 52 6.88 -10.90 -0.07
CA SER A 52 6.25 -12.21 0.06
C SER A 52 4.94 -12.28 -0.73
N GLY A 53 4.48 -13.50 -1.00
CA GLY A 53 3.29 -13.74 -1.84
C GLY A 53 3.61 -13.71 -3.34
N ALA A 54 2.56 -13.69 -4.16
CA ALA A 54 2.70 -13.70 -5.61
C ALA A 54 3.21 -12.35 -6.15
N ILE A 55 3.95 -12.42 -7.26
CA ILE A 55 4.28 -11.25 -8.07
C ILE A 55 3.13 -11.04 -9.07
N ILE A 56 2.50 -9.88 -9.03
CA ILE A 56 1.34 -9.50 -9.86
C ILE A 56 1.75 -8.26 -10.64
N ASP A 57 1.74 -8.36 -11.97
CA ASP A 57 2.18 -7.28 -12.88
C ASP A 57 3.57 -6.70 -12.55
N GLY A 58 4.46 -7.56 -12.07
CA GLY A 58 5.82 -7.19 -11.66
C GLY A 58 5.93 -6.56 -10.27
N TRP A 59 4.83 -6.39 -9.54
CA TRP A 59 4.81 -5.90 -8.16
C TRP A 59 4.63 -7.05 -7.17
N GLN A 60 5.31 -6.98 -6.03
CA GLN A 60 5.18 -7.93 -4.93
C GLN A 60 4.93 -7.20 -3.62
N ARG A 61 4.07 -7.76 -2.77
CA ARG A 61 3.70 -7.13 -1.50
C ARG A 61 4.78 -7.35 -0.44
N ILE A 62 5.04 -6.32 0.35
CA ILE A 62 5.75 -6.38 1.62
C ILE A 62 4.72 -6.10 2.72
N ILE A 63 4.68 -6.94 3.75
CA ILE A 63 3.83 -6.71 4.93
C ILE A 63 4.54 -7.20 6.18
N GLY A 64 4.38 -6.47 7.28
CA GLY A 64 4.90 -6.86 8.58
C GLY A 64 4.12 -6.24 9.72
N ILE A 65 4.26 -6.84 10.90
CA ILE A 65 3.63 -6.37 12.13
C ILE A 65 4.73 -5.99 13.11
N LEU A 66 4.82 -4.70 13.44
CA LEU A 66 5.70 -4.20 14.48
C LEU A 66 4.98 -4.26 15.82
N GLU A 67 5.55 -4.98 16.77
CA GLU A 67 5.09 -4.99 18.15
C GLU A 67 6.00 -4.09 18.99
N ILE A 68 5.40 -3.11 19.66
CA ILE A 68 6.09 -2.17 20.55
C ILE A 68 5.66 -2.53 21.98
N PRO A 69 6.58 -2.94 22.86
CA PRO A 69 6.26 -3.23 24.25
C PRO A 69 5.75 -1.97 24.97
N PRO A 70 5.11 -2.12 26.15
CA PRO A 70 4.64 -0.99 26.95
C PRO A 70 5.74 0.05 27.18
N ILE A 71 5.42 1.32 26.90
CA ILE A 71 6.34 2.45 27.14
C ILE A 71 5.88 3.15 28.42
N PRO A 72 6.57 2.94 29.56
CA PRO A 72 6.12 3.43 30.87
C PRO A 72 6.25 4.95 31.02
N THR A 73 7.12 5.59 30.24
CA THR A 73 7.34 7.04 30.27
C THR A 73 7.29 7.60 28.85
N LEU A 74 6.41 8.57 28.63
CA LEU A 74 6.35 9.32 27.37
C LEU A 74 7.72 9.96 27.12
N ASP A 75 8.35 9.61 26.00
CA ASP A 75 9.59 10.26 25.59
C ASP A 75 9.29 11.30 24.49
N PRO A 76 9.57 12.60 24.73
CA PRO A 76 9.34 13.65 23.75
C PRO A 76 10.30 13.56 22.54
N ASN A 77 11.38 12.78 22.62
CA ASN A 77 12.34 12.60 21.53
C ASN A 77 12.11 11.34 20.71
N ALA A 78 11.00 10.63 20.94
CA ALA A 78 10.78 9.35 20.31
C ALA A 78 10.53 9.56 18.80
N THR A 79 11.25 8.83 17.97
CA THR A 79 11.18 8.95 16.51
C THR A 79 10.78 7.63 15.88
N ILE A 80 10.02 7.74 14.79
CA ILE A 80 9.68 6.62 13.91
C ILE A 80 10.43 6.86 12.60
N LYS A 81 11.17 5.85 12.16
CA LYS A 81 11.90 5.83 10.89
C LYS A 81 11.40 4.67 10.05
N ILE A 82 11.14 4.93 8.78
CA ILE A 82 10.80 3.91 7.77
C ILE A 82 11.86 4.01 6.67
N ASP A 83 12.68 2.98 6.54
CA ASP A 83 13.70 2.86 5.50
C ASP A 83 13.21 1.92 4.40
N LEU A 84 13.30 2.37 3.16
CA LEU A 84 13.05 1.57 1.96
C LEU A 84 14.41 1.18 1.37
N ASN A 85 14.80 -0.08 1.53
CA ASN A 85 16.13 -0.55 1.19
C ASN A 85 16.14 -1.30 -0.13
N CYS A 86 17.20 -1.09 -0.92
CA CYS A 86 17.49 -1.85 -2.13
C CYS A 86 18.95 -2.29 -2.11
N ASN A 87 19.18 -3.57 -1.85
CA ASN A 87 20.47 -4.20 -1.61
C ASN A 87 20.87 -5.10 -2.79
N GLY A 88 20.89 -4.56 -4.00
CA GLY A 88 21.29 -5.27 -5.21
C GLY A 88 22.27 -4.45 -6.05
N ASN A 89 23.40 -5.04 -6.43
CA ASN A 89 24.33 -4.41 -7.36
C ASN A 89 23.65 -4.30 -8.74
N ALA A 90 23.54 -3.07 -9.26
CA ALA A 90 22.89 -2.77 -10.55
C ALA A 90 21.41 -3.19 -10.65
N ILE A 91 20.70 -3.26 -9.52
CA ILE A 91 19.25 -3.48 -9.46
C ILE A 91 18.59 -2.19 -8.95
N SER A 92 17.49 -1.78 -9.58
CA SER A 92 16.61 -0.73 -9.07
C SER A 92 15.40 -1.36 -8.40
N CYS A 93 15.05 -0.85 -7.21
CA CYS A 93 13.84 -1.20 -6.50
C CYS A 93 12.91 0.01 -6.49
N TYR A 94 11.69 -0.18 -6.95
CA TYR A 94 10.61 0.81 -6.90
C TYR A 94 9.64 0.42 -5.80
N PHE A 95 9.23 1.40 -5.01
CA PHE A 95 8.31 1.19 -3.90
C PHE A 95 7.08 2.06 -4.13
N ASP A 96 5.91 1.51 -3.83
CA ASP A 96 4.65 2.23 -3.92
C ASP A 96 3.68 1.82 -2.80
N ASP A 97 2.66 2.65 -2.58
CA ASP A 97 1.59 2.44 -1.60
C ASP A 97 2.08 2.07 -0.19
N ILE A 98 3.11 2.77 0.31
CA ILE A 98 3.63 2.54 1.65
C ILE A 98 2.59 2.96 2.69
N ARG A 99 2.23 2.02 3.57
CA ARG A 99 1.25 2.21 4.65
C ARG A 99 1.87 1.87 6.00
N PHE A 100 1.52 2.67 7.00
CA PHE A 100 1.86 2.44 8.41
C PHE A 100 0.68 2.85 9.28
N TYR A 101 0.02 1.90 9.94
CA TYR A 101 -1.20 2.14 10.70
C TYR A 101 -1.35 1.18 11.89
N PRO A 102 -2.16 1.52 12.91
CA PRO A 102 -2.39 0.63 14.06
C PRO A 102 -3.00 -0.70 13.62
N TYR A 103 -2.62 -1.80 14.28
CA TYR A 103 -3.08 -3.15 13.91
C TYR A 103 -4.60 -3.33 14.00
N GLU A 104 -5.23 -2.70 15.00
CA GLU A 104 -6.70 -2.70 15.17
C GLU A 104 -7.39 -1.57 14.36
N GLY A 105 -6.62 -0.84 13.53
CA GLY A 105 -7.14 0.21 12.66
C GLY A 105 -7.47 -0.34 11.26
N SER A 106 -8.44 0.29 10.60
CA SER A 106 -8.66 0.12 9.16
C SER A 106 -8.14 1.34 8.41
N LEU A 107 -7.48 1.10 7.28
CA LEU A 107 -7.00 2.13 6.37
C LEU A 107 -7.59 1.90 4.98
N LYS A 108 -8.27 2.92 4.47
CA LYS A 108 -8.80 2.98 3.12
C LYS A 108 -8.34 4.27 2.47
N SER A 109 -7.91 4.18 1.21
CA SER A 109 -7.43 5.34 0.45
C SER A 109 -8.34 5.59 -0.75
N PHE A 110 -8.55 6.86 -1.07
CA PHE A 110 -9.37 7.29 -2.19
C PHE A 110 -8.51 8.17 -3.10
N VAL A 111 -8.43 7.79 -4.37
CA VAL A 111 -7.70 8.51 -5.40
C VAL A 111 -8.71 9.30 -6.22
N TYR A 112 -8.49 10.61 -6.33
CA TYR A 112 -9.35 11.51 -7.09
C TYR A 112 -8.61 12.09 -8.28
N ASP A 113 -9.33 12.31 -9.38
CA ASP A 113 -8.86 13.10 -10.51
C ASP A 113 -8.72 14.57 -10.10
N GLU A 114 -7.60 15.21 -10.44
CA GLU A 114 -7.28 16.57 -9.95
C GLU A 114 -8.22 17.65 -10.52
N ASP A 115 -8.64 17.50 -11.78
CA ASP A 115 -9.45 18.49 -12.48
C ASP A 115 -10.95 18.32 -12.16
N THR A 116 -11.44 17.08 -12.22
CA THR A 116 -12.87 16.77 -12.09
C THR A 116 -13.28 16.38 -10.67
N GLN A 117 -12.31 16.10 -9.79
CA GLN A 117 -12.54 15.61 -8.42
C GLN A 117 -13.36 14.32 -8.36
N ARG A 118 -13.38 13.55 -9.46
CA ARG A 118 -14.07 12.26 -9.53
C ARG A 118 -13.24 11.17 -8.85
N LEU A 119 -13.90 10.25 -8.17
CA LEU A 119 -13.25 9.11 -7.53
C LEU A 119 -12.71 8.17 -8.61
N MET A 120 -11.40 8.06 -8.76
CA MET A 120 -10.76 7.22 -9.78
C MET A 120 -10.43 5.82 -9.28
N ALA A 121 -10.02 5.73 -8.01
CA ALA A 121 -9.76 4.44 -7.39
C ALA A 121 -10.01 4.46 -5.88
N GLU A 122 -10.42 3.33 -5.35
CA GLU A 122 -10.46 3.04 -3.91
C GLU A 122 -9.47 1.91 -3.63
N LEU A 123 -8.53 2.14 -2.73
CA LEU A 123 -7.59 1.12 -2.27
C LEU A 123 -8.10 0.55 -0.94
N ASP A 124 -8.43 -0.73 -0.92
CA ASP A 124 -8.98 -1.41 0.25
C ASP A 124 -7.94 -1.68 1.36
N GLU A 125 -8.33 -2.36 2.43
CA GLU A 125 -7.47 -2.64 3.59
C GLU A 125 -6.22 -3.44 3.22
N ASN A 126 -6.28 -4.24 2.16
CA ASN A 126 -5.17 -5.05 1.66
C ASN A 126 -4.39 -4.34 0.53
N ASN A 127 -4.75 -3.09 0.24
CA ASN A 127 -4.23 -2.28 -0.84
C ASN A 127 -4.53 -2.86 -2.24
N TYR A 128 -5.67 -3.53 -2.41
CA TYR A 128 -6.19 -3.84 -3.74
C TYR A 128 -7.04 -2.68 -4.25
N ALA A 129 -6.81 -2.30 -5.50
CA ALA A 129 -7.52 -1.19 -6.13
C ALA A 129 -8.89 -1.60 -6.70
N THR A 130 -9.90 -0.81 -6.42
CA THR A 130 -11.16 -0.76 -7.18
C THR A 130 -11.15 0.49 -8.03
N PHE A 131 -11.11 0.35 -9.35
CA PHE A 131 -11.06 1.44 -10.31
C PHE A 131 -12.45 1.82 -10.78
N TYR A 132 -12.69 3.11 -10.90
CA TYR A 132 -13.92 3.69 -11.41
C TYR A 132 -13.61 4.49 -12.67
N GLU A 133 -14.35 4.22 -13.73
CA GLU A 133 -14.18 4.93 -15.00
C GLU A 133 -15.48 5.59 -15.42
N TYR A 134 -15.33 6.80 -15.95
CA TYR A 134 -16.43 7.68 -16.33
C TYR A 134 -16.38 8.01 -17.81
N ASP A 135 -17.54 8.29 -18.40
CA ASP A 135 -17.62 8.93 -19.70
C ASP A 135 -17.34 10.44 -19.63
N LEU A 136 -17.37 11.09 -20.79
CA LEU A 136 -17.16 12.55 -20.93
C LEU A 136 -18.24 13.36 -20.21
N GLU A 137 -19.45 12.81 -20.05
CA GLU A 137 -20.59 13.45 -19.40
C GLU A 137 -20.57 13.24 -17.87
N GLY A 138 -19.69 12.34 -17.38
CA GLY A 138 -19.54 12.00 -15.97
C GLY A 138 -20.36 10.81 -15.50
N GLY A 139 -20.98 10.07 -16.41
CA GLY A 139 -21.62 8.79 -16.09
C GLY A 139 -20.58 7.71 -15.77
N LEU A 140 -20.80 6.94 -14.70
CA LEU A 140 -19.97 5.78 -14.38
C LEU A 140 -20.22 4.66 -15.41
N ILE A 141 -19.20 4.35 -16.20
CA ILE A 141 -19.30 3.36 -17.29
C ILE A 141 -18.72 2.01 -16.89
N ARG A 142 -17.72 1.99 -16.00
CA ARG A 142 -17.02 0.74 -15.66
C ARG A 142 -16.46 0.78 -14.25
N VAL A 143 -16.58 -0.37 -13.58
CA VAL A 143 -15.93 -0.64 -12.30
C VAL A 143 -15.05 -1.87 -12.48
N LYS A 144 -13.78 -1.75 -12.13
CA LYS A 144 -12.83 -2.87 -12.12
C LYS A 144 -12.27 -3.08 -10.73
N LYS A 145 -11.89 -4.31 -10.41
CA LYS A 145 -11.19 -4.62 -9.17
C LYS A 145 -9.94 -5.43 -9.44
N GLU A 146 -8.85 -4.99 -8.85
CA GLU A 146 -7.62 -5.72 -8.77
C GLU A 146 -7.76 -6.90 -7.81
N THR A 147 -7.17 -8.03 -8.21
CA THR A 147 -7.09 -9.24 -7.42
C THR A 147 -5.72 -9.88 -7.63
N GLU A 148 -5.43 -10.93 -6.88
CA GLU A 148 -4.22 -11.73 -7.06
C GLU A 148 -4.03 -12.30 -8.47
N LYS A 149 -5.12 -12.42 -9.25
CA LYS A 149 -5.10 -12.94 -10.62
C LYS A 149 -5.15 -11.83 -11.68
N GLY A 150 -5.00 -10.58 -11.27
CA GLY A 150 -5.10 -9.40 -12.13
C GLY A 150 -6.43 -8.66 -11.96
N ILE A 151 -6.70 -7.75 -12.91
CA ILE A 151 -7.82 -6.82 -12.86
C ILE A 151 -9.06 -7.45 -13.52
N TYR A 152 -10.15 -7.54 -12.77
CA TYR A 152 -11.44 -8.02 -13.24
C TYR A 152 -12.45 -6.88 -13.36
N THR A 153 -13.21 -6.84 -14.46
CA THR A 153 -14.36 -5.94 -14.58
C THR A 153 -15.52 -6.49 -13.74
N ILE A 154 -15.97 -5.72 -12.75
CA ILE A 154 -17.13 -6.05 -11.92
C ILE A 154 -18.41 -5.64 -12.63
N GLN A 155 -18.40 -4.44 -13.21
CA GLN A 155 -19.56 -3.85 -13.86
C GLN A 155 -19.12 -3.07 -15.09
N GLU A 156 -19.88 -3.20 -16.17
CA GLU A 156 -19.73 -2.40 -17.39
C GLU A 156 -21.12 -2.02 -17.89
N THR A 157 -21.34 -0.72 -18.10
CA THR A 157 -22.57 -0.18 -18.68
C THR A 157 -22.26 0.35 -20.06
N ARG A 158 -23.02 -0.11 -21.07
CA ARG A 158 -22.93 0.41 -22.44
C ARG A 158 -24.24 1.06 -22.82
N SER A 159 -24.23 2.38 -22.98
CA SER A 159 -25.33 3.17 -23.53
C SER A 159 -25.00 3.57 -24.96
N SER A 160 -25.98 3.42 -25.86
CA SER A 160 -25.90 3.86 -27.25
C SER A 160 -27.05 4.81 -27.52
N THR A 161 -26.77 6.05 -27.93
CA THR A 161 -27.80 6.99 -28.35
C THR A 161 -28.33 6.56 -29.73
N ALA A 162 -29.62 6.24 -29.82
CA ALA A 162 -30.23 5.90 -31.10
C ALA A 162 -30.14 7.10 -32.06
N LYS A 163 -29.59 6.89 -33.27
CA LYS A 163 -29.66 7.88 -34.33
C LYS A 163 -31.13 8.03 -34.75
N ILE A 164 -31.73 9.17 -34.45
CA ILE A 164 -33.02 9.55 -35.05
C ILE A 164 -32.71 9.86 -36.51
N ASN A 165 -33.06 8.95 -37.41
CA ASN A 165 -33.05 9.25 -38.84
C ASN A 165 -34.26 10.16 -39.14
N PRO A 166 -34.05 11.29 -39.85
CA PRO A 166 -35.12 12.21 -40.24
C PRO A 166 -36.11 11.59 -41.23
#